data_AF-A0A356AKP3-F1
#
_entry.id   AF-A0A356AKP3-F1
#
_cell.length_a   1.000
_cell.length_b   1.000
_cell.length_c   1.000
_cell.angle_alpha   90.00
_cell.angle_beta   90.00
_cell.angle_gamma   90.00
#
_symmetry.space_group_name_H-M   'P 1'
#
loop_
_entity.id
_entity.type
_entity.pdbx_description
1 polymer ?
#
loop_
_entity_poly.entity_id
_entity_poly.type
_entity_poly.pdbx_seq_one_letter_code
_entity_poly.pdbx_strand_id
1 'polypeptide(L)'
;MNSPVLRRIASGFIAVLLLIYIGYQVYNSNYSRIKTETAAYATAQDTISAKGAAVRKEALIRQEKSGVLTYALSSGGKIAKGGVVADLYDSAAAATAQQQADSLSAEVAQLQKLSSPGDTYAANPDLLKKQIDQKLTLLLTAVQEQDYSGVPEARSNLLYLLNERQIVTGKSKDYSSRIAELQKQLQSASPSGGGKTGQIKSPAAGYFINSADGYEEKWD
;
A
#
# COMPACT_ATOMS: atom_id res chain seq x y z
N MET A 1 23.16 -69.86 81.16
CA MET A 1 24.03 -69.83 79.97
C MET A 1 24.64 -68.45 79.85
N ASN A 2 25.90 -68.28 80.23
CA ASN A 2 26.57 -66.97 80.25
C ASN A 2 27.89 -67.05 79.48
N SER A 3 27.83 -67.24 78.16
CA SER A 3 29.01 -67.25 77.31
C SER A 3 29.28 -65.83 76.78
N PRO A 4 30.50 -65.27 76.97
CA PRO A 4 30.84 -63.91 76.56
C PRO A 4 30.75 -63.71 75.04
N VAL A 5 30.93 -64.79 74.27
CA VAL A 5 30.80 -64.80 72.81
C VAL A 5 29.35 -64.56 72.36
N LEU A 6 28.36 -65.17 73.04
CA LEU A 6 26.95 -65.00 72.70
C LEU A 6 26.48 -63.56 72.99
N ARG A 7 26.97 -62.95 74.08
CA ARG A 7 26.69 -61.53 74.39
C ARG A 7 27.27 -60.58 73.34
N ARG A 8 28.48 -60.86 72.84
CA ARG A 8 29.12 -60.05 71.77
C ARG A 8 28.40 -60.16 70.43
N ILE A 9 27.93 -61.37 70.08
CA ILE A 9 27.12 -61.59 68.88
C ILE A 9 25.76 -60.88 69.01
N ALA A 10 25.09 -61.01 70.16
CA ALA A 10 23.82 -60.33 70.41
C ALA A 10 23.97 -58.81 70.41
N SER A 11 25.02 -58.25 71.03
CA SER A 11 25.29 -56.81 70.99
C SER A 11 25.63 -56.32 69.58
N GLY A 12 26.38 -57.11 68.80
CA GLY A 12 26.67 -56.80 67.40
C GLY A 12 25.40 -56.79 66.54
N PHE A 13 24.52 -57.76 66.74
CA PHE A 13 23.24 -57.82 66.03
C PHE A 13 22.32 -56.64 66.39
N ILE A 14 22.25 -56.26 67.67
CA ILE A 14 21.50 -55.08 68.11
C ILE A 14 22.10 -53.81 67.50
N ALA A 15 23.42 -53.66 67.46
CA ALA A 15 24.07 -52.51 66.86
C ALA A 15 23.77 -52.39 65.34
N VAL A 16 23.76 -53.51 64.62
CA VAL A 16 23.40 -53.54 63.18
C VAL A 16 21.93 -53.16 62.97
N LEU A 17 21.01 -53.67 63.80
CA LEU A 17 19.60 -53.28 63.74
C LEU A 17 19.41 -51.78 64.01
N LEU A 18 20.17 -51.23 64.96
CA LEU A 18 20.13 -49.81 65.28
C LEU A 18 20.65 -48.96 64.10
N LEU A 19 21.71 -49.41 63.42
CA LEU A 19 22.22 -48.76 62.20
C LEU A 19 21.22 -48.80 61.05
N ILE A 20 20.53 -49.93 60.83
CA ILE A 20 19.49 -50.04 59.80
C ILE A 20 18.31 -49.11 60.12
N TYR A 21 17.91 -49.05 61.39
CA TYR A 21 16.83 -48.16 61.83
C TYR A 21 17.17 -46.68 61.61
N ILE A 22 18.38 -46.26 61.98
CA ILE A 22 18.86 -44.88 61.75
C ILE A 22 18.91 -44.59 60.24
N GLY A 23 19.45 -45.50 59.43
CA GLY A 23 19.51 -45.35 57.97
C GLY A 23 18.11 -45.20 57.34
N TYR A 24 17.15 -46.00 57.78
CA TYR A 24 15.76 -45.90 57.36
C TYR A 24 15.13 -44.55 57.76
N GLN A 25 15.40 -44.07 58.98
CA GLN A 25 14.86 -42.81 59.47
C GLN A 25 15.42 -41.61 58.71
N VAL A 26 16.71 -41.61 58.37
CA VAL A 26 17.35 -40.58 57.54
C VAL A 26 16.79 -40.58 56.11
N TYR A 27 16.57 -41.77 55.53
CA TYR A 27 15.94 -41.91 54.21
C TYR A 27 14.51 -41.36 54.23
N ASN A 28 13.69 -41.79 55.19
CA ASN A 28 12.30 -41.35 55.31
C ASN A 28 12.18 -39.85 55.64
N SER A 29 13.14 -39.28 56.39
CA SER A 29 13.17 -37.84 56.68
C SER A 29 13.51 -36.99 55.45
N ASN A 30 14.30 -37.52 54.50
CA ASN A 30 14.61 -36.84 53.25
C ASN A 30 13.62 -37.17 52.12
N TYR A 31 12.80 -38.22 52.30
CA TYR A 31 11.79 -38.60 51.31
C TYR A 31 10.53 -37.74 51.47
N SER A 32 10.61 -36.49 51.02
CA SER A 32 9.41 -35.67 50.84
C SER A 32 8.58 -36.25 49.70
N ARG A 33 7.45 -36.88 50.04
CA ARG A 33 6.51 -37.48 49.07
C ARG A 33 5.76 -36.43 48.24
N ILE A 34 5.94 -35.14 48.54
CA ILE A 34 5.17 -34.05 47.96
C ILE A 34 6.09 -33.18 47.10
N LYS A 35 5.86 -33.24 45.79
CA LYS A 35 6.42 -32.28 44.84
C LYS A 35 5.60 -30.99 44.95
N THR A 36 6.25 -29.88 45.20
CA THR A 36 5.62 -28.56 45.24
C THR A 36 6.10 -27.74 44.05
N GLU A 37 5.21 -26.95 43.47
CA GLU A 37 5.51 -26.01 42.39
C GLU A 37 4.94 -24.64 42.76
N THR A 38 5.65 -23.58 42.37
CA THR A 38 5.23 -22.20 42.66
C THR A 38 4.08 -21.81 41.74
N ALA A 39 2.90 -21.55 42.31
CA ALA A 39 1.77 -21.02 41.56
C ALA A 39 1.93 -19.50 41.35
N ALA A 40 1.92 -19.06 40.10
CA ALA A 40 1.91 -17.65 39.72
C ALA A 40 0.54 -17.29 39.15
N TYR A 41 0.08 -16.06 39.43
CA TYR A 41 -1.15 -15.54 38.84
C TYR A 41 -0.93 -15.27 37.35
N ALA A 42 -1.71 -15.93 36.50
CA ALA A 42 -1.79 -15.66 35.08
C ALA A 42 -3.25 -15.43 34.69
N THR A 43 -3.49 -14.49 33.79
CA THR A 43 -4.82 -14.30 33.19
C THR A 43 -4.91 -15.23 32.00
N ALA A 44 -5.71 -16.29 32.10
CA ALA A 44 -6.05 -17.14 30.98
C ALA A 44 -7.22 -16.53 30.22
N GLN A 45 -7.12 -16.49 28.88
CA GLN A 45 -8.23 -16.10 28.01
C GLN A 45 -8.72 -17.36 27.28
N ASP A 46 -10.01 -17.63 27.37
CA ASP A 46 -10.67 -18.67 26.59
C ASP A 46 -11.20 -18.02 25.31
N THR A 47 -10.54 -18.28 24.18
CA THR A 47 -10.88 -17.69 22.89
C THR A 47 -11.50 -18.74 22.00
N ILE A 48 -12.73 -18.49 21.57
CA ILE A 48 -13.41 -19.32 20.57
C ILE A 48 -13.04 -18.78 19.19
N SER A 49 -12.37 -19.60 18.38
CA SER A 49 -12.07 -19.27 16.99
C SER A 49 -13.30 -19.49 16.12
N ALA A 50 -13.82 -18.42 15.51
CA ALA A 50 -14.88 -18.48 14.52
C ALA A 50 -14.36 -18.08 13.13
N LYS A 51 -14.93 -18.67 12.08
CA LYS A 51 -14.69 -18.24 10.70
C LYS A 51 -15.72 -17.18 10.34
N GLY A 52 -15.26 -15.97 10.04
CA GLY A 52 -16.08 -14.90 9.50
C GLY A 52 -15.62 -14.54 8.09
N ALA A 53 -16.55 -14.06 7.26
CA ALA A 53 -16.23 -13.41 6.00
C ALA A 53 -16.63 -11.94 6.10
N ALA A 54 -15.77 -11.04 5.63
CA ALA A 54 -16.09 -9.63 5.49
C ALA A 54 -16.50 -9.37 4.03
N VAL A 55 -17.74 -8.96 3.82
CA VAL A 55 -18.26 -8.58 2.50
C VAL A 55 -18.32 -7.06 2.44
N ARG A 56 -17.91 -6.49 1.31
CA ARG A 56 -17.98 -5.05 1.10
C ARG A 56 -19.43 -4.66 0.84
N LYS A 57 -19.83 -3.48 1.32
CA LYS A 57 -21.09 -2.87 0.90
C LYS A 57 -20.84 -2.12 -0.39
N GLU A 58 -21.31 -2.68 -1.49
CA GLU A 58 -21.05 -2.20 -2.84
C GLU A 58 -22.34 -1.65 -3.46
N ALA A 59 -22.23 -0.74 -4.44
CA ALA A 59 -23.38 -0.17 -5.12
C ALA A 59 -23.11 -0.21 -6.62
N LEU A 60 -23.90 -1.02 -7.34
CA LEU A 60 -23.72 -1.22 -8.77
C LEU A 60 -24.11 0.03 -9.56
N ILE A 61 -23.18 0.54 -10.34
CA ILE A 61 -23.42 1.65 -11.27
C ILE A 61 -23.70 1.05 -12.65
N ARG A 62 -24.96 1.11 -13.09
CA ARG A 62 -25.38 0.58 -14.39
C ARG A 62 -25.29 1.68 -15.46
N GLN A 63 -24.77 1.31 -16.63
CA GLN A 63 -24.78 2.17 -17.81
C GLN A 63 -26.15 2.08 -18.49
N GLU A 64 -26.92 3.18 -18.48
CA GLU A 64 -28.23 3.22 -19.12
C GLU A 64 -28.18 3.56 -20.63
N LYS A 65 -27.06 4.14 -21.10
CA LYS A 65 -26.90 4.63 -22.48
C LYS A 65 -25.81 3.88 -23.21
N SER A 66 -26.07 3.44 -24.44
CA SER A 66 -25.07 2.83 -25.32
C SER A 66 -23.97 3.84 -25.69
N GLY A 67 -22.72 3.38 -25.76
CA GLY A 67 -21.56 4.18 -26.14
C GLY A 67 -20.25 3.63 -25.56
N VAL A 68 -19.13 4.25 -25.94
CA VAL A 68 -17.79 3.91 -25.46
C VAL A 68 -17.51 4.68 -24.17
N LEU A 69 -17.12 3.96 -23.12
CA LEU A 69 -16.76 4.53 -21.83
C LEU A 69 -15.27 4.81 -21.73
N THR A 70 -14.93 6.01 -21.28
CA THR A 70 -13.58 6.33 -20.79
C THR A 70 -13.67 6.63 -19.31
N TYR A 71 -12.95 5.86 -18.50
CA TYR A 71 -12.93 6.03 -17.06
C TYR A 71 -12.07 7.25 -16.68
N ALA A 72 -12.62 8.14 -15.86
CA ALA A 72 -11.90 9.29 -15.34
C ALA A 72 -11.00 8.92 -14.14
N LEU A 73 -11.26 7.77 -13.52
CA LEU A 73 -10.57 7.24 -12.35
C LEU A 73 -10.05 5.83 -12.62
N SER A 74 -8.88 5.51 -12.08
CA SER A 74 -8.39 4.14 -12.03
C SER A 74 -9.23 3.28 -11.08
N SER A 75 -9.20 1.96 -11.30
CA SER A 75 -9.80 1.01 -10.36
C SER A 75 -9.13 1.12 -8.98
N GLY A 76 -9.93 1.17 -7.93
CA GLY A 76 -9.50 1.48 -6.56
C GLY A 76 -9.37 2.98 -6.27
N GLY A 77 -9.71 3.87 -7.21
CA GLY A 77 -9.70 5.30 -7.00
C GLY A 77 -10.78 5.77 -6.02
N LYS A 78 -10.45 6.73 -5.15
CA LYS A 78 -11.40 7.35 -4.22
C LYS A 78 -12.28 8.36 -4.95
N ILE A 79 -13.59 8.32 -4.71
CA ILE A 79 -14.57 9.21 -5.33
C ILE A 79 -15.54 9.80 -4.30
N ALA A 80 -15.90 11.07 -4.49
CA ALA A 80 -16.95 11.72 -3.72
C ALA A 80 -18.34 11.47 -4.31
N LYS A 81 -19.38 11.64 -3.50
CA LYS A 81 -20.77 11.60 -3.98
C LYS A 81 -20.97 12.63 -5.10
N GLY A 82 -21.51 12.20 -6.23
CA GLY A 82 -21.70 13.03 -7.43
C GLY A 82 -20.43 13.24 -8.26
N GLY A 83 -19.29 12.65 -7.87
CA GLY A 83 -18.06 12.67 -8.66
C GLY A 83 -18.22 11.93 -9.98
N VAL A 84 -17.43 12.32 -10.98
CA VAL A 84 -17.45 11.72 -12.32
C VAL A 84 -16.65 10.42 -12.30
N VAL A 85 -17.32 9.31 -12.63
CA VAL A 85 -16.73 7.98 -12.71
C VAL A 85 -16.19 7.70 -14.11
N ALA A 86 -17.03 7.97 -15.10
CA ALA A 86 -16.73 7.73 -16.51
C ALA A 86 -17.43 8.75 -17.39
N ASP A 87 -16.80 9.05 -18.52
CA ASP A 87 -17.36 9.85 -19.59
C ASP A 87 -17.80 8.94 -20.74
N LEU A 88 -18.95 9.28 -21.33
CA LEU A 88 -19.56 8.53 -22.42
C LEU A 88 -19.30 9.23 -23.76
N TYR A 89 -18.88 8.46 -24.75
CA TYR A 89 -18.62 8.91 -26.12
C TYR A 89 -19.40 8.06 -27.12
N ASP A 90 -19.78 8.66 -28.24
CA ASP A 90 -20.54 7.96 -29.30
C ASP A 90 -19.69 6.95 -30.08
N SER A 91 -18.37 7.14 -30.12
CA SER A 91 -17.46 6.25 -30.86
C SER A 91 -16.09 6.12 -30.20
N ALA A 92 -15.38 5.02 -30.49
CA ALA A 92 -14.02 4.80 -30.01
C ALA A 92 -13.03 5.82 -30.57
N ALA A 93 -13.28 6.30 -31.79
CA ALA A 93 -12.48 7.36 -32.42
C ALA A 93 -12.61 8.68 -31.65
N ALA A 94 -13.82 9.06 -31.24
CA ALA A 94 -14.06 10.24 -30.42
C ALA A 94 -13.41 10.13 -29.02
N ALA A 95 -13.51 8.97 -28.38
CA ALA A 95 -12.85 8.71 -27.09
C ALA A 95 -11.31 8.82 -27.20
N THR A 96 -10.72 8.24 -28.26
CA THR A 96 -9.27 8.30 -28.50
C THR A 96 -8.81 9.73 -28.80
N ALA A 97 -9.56 10.46 -29.63
CA ALA A 97 -9.28 11.86 -29.92
C ALA A 97 -9.33 12.73 -28.66
N GLN A 98 -10.33 12.51 -27.79
CA GLN A 98 -10.43 13.22 -26.53
C GLN A 98 -9.27 12.88 -25.58
N GLN A 99 -8.87 11.60 -25.46
CA GLN A 99 -7.73 11.21 -24.64
C GLN A 99 -6.42 11.84 -25.14
N GLN A 100 -6.24 11.95 -26.46
CA GLN A 100 -5.11 12.68 -27.05
C GLN A 100 -5.19 14.17 -26.75
N ALA A 101 -6.37 14.78 -26.87
CA ALA A 101 -6.59 16.18 -26.53
C ALA A 101 -6.30 16.47 -25.05
N ASP A 102 -6.70 15.59 -24.14
CA ASP A 102 -6.43 15.70 -22.70
C ASP A 102 -4.92 15.61 -22.40
N SER A 103 -4.20 14.71 -23.07
CA SER A 103 -2.74 14.61 -22.95
C SER A 103 -2.04 15.87 -23.48
N LEU A 104 -2.47 16.39 -24.64
CA LEU A 104 -1.93 17.63 -25.22
C LEU A 104 -2.23 18.84 -24.33
N SER A 105 -3.44 18.90 -23.77
CA SER A 105 -3.87 19.92 -22.80
C SER A 105 -3.00 19.91 -21.54
N ALA A 106 -2.73 18.73 -20.99
CA ALA A 106 -1.85 18.57 -19.85
C ALA A 106 -0.42 19.04 -20.15
N GLU A 107 0.11 18.73 -21.34
CA GLU A 107 1.44 19.20 -21.79
C GLU A 107 1.44 20.73 -21.94
N VAL A 108 0.40 21.32 -22.55
CA VAL A 108 0.25 22.78 -22.64
C VAL A 108 0.20 23.42 -21.27
N ALA A 109 -0.58 22.88 -20.33
CA ALA A 109 -0.68 23.40 -18.96
C ALA A 109 0.67 23.32 -18.23
N GLN A 110 1.42 22.23 -18.41
CA GLN A 110 2.76 22.08 -17.84
C GLN A 110 3.75 23.11 -18.41
N LEU A 111 3.74 23.34 -19.72
CA LEU A 111 4.59 24.35 -20.37
C LEU A 111 4.14 25.79 -20.04
N GLN A 112 2.85 26.02 -19.84
CA GLN A 112 2.32 27.31 -19.37
C GLN A 112 2.76 27.61 -17.93
N LYS A 113 2.77 26.60 -17.04
CA LYS A 113 3.35 26.75 -15.69
C LYS A 113 4.83 27.13 -15.75
N LEU A 114 5.59 26.59 -16.69
CA LEU A 114 6.99 26.99 -16.93
C LEU A 114 7.12 28.41 -17.50
N SER A 115 6.09 28.91 -18.16
CA SER A 115 6.07 30.23 -18.81
C SER A 115 5.46 31.34 -17.93
N SER A 116 4.75 30.98 -16.85
CA SER A 116 4.21 31.91 -15.86
C SER A 116 5.15 31.93 -14.65
N PRO A 117 6.02 32.95 -14.52
CA PRO A 117 7.01 33.02 -13.45
C PRO A 117 6.32 33.50 -12.18
N GLY A 118 5.56 32.61 -11.53
CA GLY A 118 5.02 32.85 -10.19
C GLY A 118 6.05 32.48 -9.14
N ASP A 119 6.79 33.47 -8.63
CA ASP A 119 7.60 33.53 -7.39
C ASP A 119 8.69 32.46 -7.13
N THR A 120 8.76 31.36 -7.87
CA THR A 120 9.79 30.32 -7.74
C THR A 120 10.89 30.48 -8.77
N TYR A 121 11.52 31.65 -8.81
CA TYR A 121 12.94 31.65 -9.16
C TYR A 121 13.65 30.89 -8.04
N ALA A 122 13.82 29.57 -8.19
CA ALA A 122 14.86 28.87 -7.46
C ALA A 122 16.18 29.45 -7.95
N ALA A 123 16.63 30.51 -7.26
CA ALA A 123 17.73 31.40 -7.58
C ALA A 123 19.11 30.71 -7.65
N ASN A 124 19.15 29.39 -7.70
CA ASN A 124 20.38 28.61 -7.69
C ASN A 124 20.33 27.42 -8.67
N PRO A 125 21.04 27.51 -9.81
CA PRO A 125 21.25 26.41 -10.74
C PRO A 125 21.76 25.11 -10.10
N ASP A 126 22.47 25.19 -8.96
CA ASP A 126 22.97 24.01 -8.24
C ASP A 126 21.85 23.22 -7.54
N LEU A 127 20.82 23.91 -7.02
CA LEU A 127 19.66 23.23 -6.42
C LEU A 127 18.86 22.49 -7.49
N LEU A 128 18.67 23.13 -8.63
CA LEU A 128 18.00 22.54 -9.78
C LEU A 128 18.76 21.31 -10.29
N LYS A 129 20.09 21.38 -10.37
CA LYS A 129 20.93 20.24 -10.73
C LYS A 129 20.74 19.07 -9.75
N LYS A 130 20.79 19.33 -8.43
CA LYS A 130 20.55 18.29 -7.41
C LYS A 130 19.17 17.66 -7.54
N GLN A 131 18.14 18.45 -7.82
CA GLN A 131 16.78 17.93 -8.03
C GLN A 131 16.68 17.07 -9.29
N ILE A 132 17.31 17.48 -10.40
CA ILE A 132 17.40 16.69 -11.63
C ILE A 132 18.09 15.35 -11.35
N ASP A 133 19.25 15.38 -10.69
CA ASP A 133 20.01 14.18 -10.36
C ASP A 133 19.19 13.22 -9.48
N GLN A 134 18.51 13.74 -8.44
CA GLN A 134 17.61 12.96 -7.58
C GLN A 134 16.46 12.32 -8.36
N LYS A 135 15.78 13.07 -9.23
CA LYS A 135 14.65 12.53 -10.03
C LYS A 135 15.12 11.51 -11.05
N LEU A 136 16.30 11.68 -11.63
CA LEU A 136 16.91 10.70 -12.51
C LEU A 136 17.24 9.41 -11.76
N THR A 137 17.82 9.50 -10.56
CA THR A 137 18.08 8.31 -9.72
C THR A 137 16.80 7.58 -9.38
N LEU A 138 15.75 8.29 -8.96
CA LEU A 138 14.45 7.66 -8.65
C LEU A 138 13.86 6.93 -9.85
N LEU A 139 13.95 7.51 -11.05
CA LEU A 139 13.48 6.86 -12.27
C LEU A 139 14.28 5.60 -12.61
N LEU A 140 15.61 5.64 -12.44
CA LEU A 140 16.48 4.47 -12.64
C LEU A 140 16.17 3.36 -11.62
N THR A 141 15.96 3.72 -10.36
CA THR A 141 15.57 2.76 -9.30
C THR A 141 14.22 2.13 -9.60
N ALA A 142 13.20 2.91 -9.97
CA ALA A 142 11.88 2.39 -10.33
C ALA A 142 11.95 1.38 -11.50
N VAL A 143 12.77 1.67 -12.52
CA VAL A 143 13.01 0.75 -13.64
C VAL A 143 13.74 -0.52 -13.18
N GLN A 144 14.73 -0.39 -12.29
CA GLN A 144 15.47 -1.53 -11.76
C GLN A 144 14.59 -2.44 -10.87
N GLU A 145 13.71 -1.85 -10.08
CA GLU A 145 12.76 -2.54 -9.21
C GLU A 145 11.53 -3.09 -9.95
N GLN A 146 11.44 -2.85 -11.27
CA GLN A 146 10.31 -3.22 -12.12
C GLN A 146 8.98 -2.59 -11.68
N ASP A 147 9.04 -1.50 -10.91
CA ASP A 147 7.87 -0.71 -10.52
C ASP A 147 7.63 0.42 -11.54
N TYR A 148 6.79 0.13 -12.53
CA TYR A 148 6.45 1.09 -13.58
C TYR A 148 5.32 2.05 -13.18
N SER A 149 4.73 1.90 -12.00
CA SER A 149 3.55 2.68 -11.60
C SER A 149 3.86 4.18 -11.47
N GLY A 150 5.05 4.52 -10.96
CA GLY A 150 5.50 5.90 -10.79
C GLY A 150 6.29 6.49 -11.97
N VAL A 151 6.63 5.69 -12.99
CA VAL A 151 7.49 6.12 -14.11
C VAL A 151 6.89 7.28 -14.92
N PRO A 152 5.60 7.31 -15.27
CA PRO A 152 5.00 8.42 -16.02
C PRO A 152 5.13 9.76 -15.28
N GLU A 153 4.87 9.77 -13.97
CA GLU A 153 4.98 10.96 -13.12
C GLU A 153 6.45 11.40 -12.96
N ALA A 154 7.35 10.45 -12.68
CA ALA A 154 8.78 10.72 -12.57
C ALA A 154 9.35 11.31 -13.87
N ARG A 155 8.93 10.79 -15.04
CA ARG A 155 9.29 11.32 -16.36
C ARG A 155 8.77 12.75 -16.56
N SER A 156 7.51 13.02 -16.27
CA SER A 156 6.92 14.37 -16.42
C SER A 156 7.64 15.40 -15.54
N ASN A 157 7.92 15.04 -14.28
CA ASN A 157 8.65 15.88 -13.34
C ASN A 157 10.11 16.14 -13.77
N LEU A 158 10.80 15.11 -14.28
CA LEU A 158 12.16 15.27 -14.80
C LEU A 158 12.20 16.20 -16.02
N LEU A 159 11.25 16.03 -16.95
CA LEU A 159 11.12 16.91 -18.12
C LEU A 159 10.83 18.36 -17.70
N TYR A 160 9.99 18.58 -16.69
CA TYR A 160 9.75 19.90 -16.11
C TYR A 160 11.05 20.55 -15.64
N LEU A 161 11.84 19.87 -14.80
CA LEU A 161 13.10 20.41 -14.25
C LEU A 161 14.17 20.65 -15.33
N LEU A 162 14.23 19.79 -16.36
CA LEU A 162 15.14 19.97 -17.50
C LEU A 162 14.78 21.21 -18.32
N ASN A 163 13.48 21.43 -18.54
CA ASN A 163 12.98 22.60 -19.25
C ASN A 163 13.21 23.88 -18.42
N GLU A 164 12.93 23.83 -17.12
CA GLU A 164 13.23 24.91 -16.18
C GLU A 164 14.72 25.29 -16.22
N ARG A 165 15.62 24.31 -16.27
CA ARG A 165 17.07 24.55 -16.39
C ARG A 165 17.43 25.29 -17.67
N GLN A 166 16.78 24.97 -18.79
CA GLN A 166 17.06 25.64 -20.06
C GLN A 166 16.66 27.12 -20.04
N ILE A 167 15.58 27.45 -19.34
CA ILE A 167 15.16 28.84 -19.11
C ILE A 167 16.18 29.56 -18.21
N VAL A 168 16.49 29.00 -17.04
CA VAL A 168 17.39 29.64 -16.04
C VAL A 168 18.81 29.84 -16.60
N THR A 169 19.29 28.89 -17.41
CA THR A 169 20.62 28.99 -18.05
C THR A 169 20.64 29.85 -19.31
N GLY A 170 19.51 30.46 -19.69
CA GLY A 170 19.39 31.36 -20.84
C GLY A 170 19.49 30.67 -22.20
N LYS A 171 19.44 29.33 -22.25
CA LYS A 171 19.47 28.56 -23.51
C LYS A 171 18.14 28.59 -24.25
N SER A 172 17.02 28.73 -23.53
CA SER A 172 15.70 28.98 -24.11
C SER A 172 15.09 30.20 -23.46
N LYS A 173 14.56 31.13 -24.26
CA LYS A 173 14.00 32.39 -23.75
C LYS A 173 12.55 32.21 -23.28
N ASP A 174 11.80 31.34 -23.95
CA ASP A 174 10.42 30.97 -23.63
C ASP A 174 10.04 29.60 -24.24
N TYR A 175 8.84 29.12 -23.90
CA TYR A 175 8.20 27.96 -24.54
C TYR A 175 6.96 28.37 -25.36
N SER A 176 6.75 29.67 -25.59
CA SER A 176 5.58 30.24 -26.26
C SER A 176 5.34 29.62 -27.64
N SER A 177 6.40 29.44 -28.44
CA SER A 177 6.32 28.83 -29.78
C SER A 177 5.89 27.36 -29.73
N ARG A 178 6.38 26.59 -28.75
CA ARG A 178 6.00 25.19 -28.56
C ARG A 178 4.58 25.07 -28.04
N ILE A 179 4.18 25.96 -27.13
CA ILE A 179 2.79 26.06 -26.64
C ILE A 179 1.84 26.35 -27.81
N ALA A 180 2.18 27.30 -28.69
CA ALA A 180 1.36 27.63 -29.85
C ALA A 180 1.23 26.45 -30.83
N GLU A 181 2.30 25.68 -31.04
CA GLU A 181 2.28 24.46 -31.86
C GLU A 181 1.39 23.37 -31.24
N LEU A 182 1.54 23.12 -29.94
CA LEU A 182 0.69 22.15 -29.22
C LEU A 182 -0.78 22.59 -29.18
N GLN A 183 -1.04 23.88 -29.09
CA GLN A 183 -2.40 24.43 -29.18
C GLN A 183 -3.00 24.23 -30.58
N LYS A 184 -2.21 24.37 -31.65
CA LYS A 184 -2.66 24.03 -33.01
C LYS A 184 -2.95 22.54 -33.16
N GLN A 185 -2.09 21.68 -32.61
CA GLN A 185 -2.30 20.24 -32.61
C GLN A 185 -3.56 19.88 -31.83
N LEU A 186 -3.81 20.50 -30.68
CA LEU A 186 -5.02 20.34 -29.90
C LEU A 186 -6.27 20.79 -30.67
N GLN A 187 -6.21 21.90 -31.40
CA GLN A 187 -7.31 22.33 -32.27
C GLN A 187 -7.57 21.34 -33.41
N SER A 188 -6.54 20.72 -33.97
CA SER A 188 -6.68 19.70 -35.02
C SER A 188 -7.11 18.32 -34.51
N ALA A 189 -6.78 17.99 -33.26
CA ALA A 189 -7.09 16.72 -32.60
C ALA A 189 -8.45 16.76 -31.88
N SER A 190 -8.98 17.95 -31.58
CA SER A 190 -10.34 18.10 -31.06
C SER A 190 -11.32 17.55 -32.11
N PRO A 191 -12.15 16.55 -31.76
CA PRO A 191 -12.97 15.89 -32.74
C PRO A 191 -13.98 16.89 -33.33
N SER A 192 -13.87 17.16 -34.63
CA SER A 192 -14.82 17.96 -35.41
C SER A 192 -16.23 17.33 -35.53
N GLY A 193 -16.55 16.30 -34.73
CA GLY A 193 -17.81 15.59 -34.82
C GLY A 193 -17.88 14.41 -33.84
N GLY A 194 -18.29 14.67 -32.60
CA GLY A 194 -18.56 13.65 -31.60
C GLY A 194 -18.10 14.07 -30.22
N GLY A 195 -18.79 15.05 -29.64
CA GLY A 195 -18.53 15.48 -28.27
C GLY A 195 -18.95 14.42 -27.24
N LYS A 196 -18.44 14.56 -26.03
CA LYS A 196 -18.89 13.84 -24.83
C LYS A 196 -20.42 13.85 -24.73
N THR A 197 -21.05 12.69 -24.80
CA THR A 197 -22.52 12.55 -24.84
C THR A 197 -23.15 12.31 -23.48
N GLY A 198 -22.34 12.08 -22.47
CA GLY A 198 -22.81 11.99 -21.10
C GLY A 198 -21.69 11.79 -20.09
N GLN A 199 -22.08 11.82 -18.82
CA GLN A 199 -21.22 11.48 -17.69
C GLN A 199 -21.95 10.51 -16.77
N ILE A 200 -21.23 9.51 -16.28
CA ILE A 200 -21.68 8.64 -15.22
C ILE A 200 -21.14 9.20 -13.91
N LYS A 201 -22.03 9.48 -12.97
CA LYS A 201 -21.70 10.03 -11.66
C LYS A 201 -21.86 8.99 -10.56
N SER A 202 -21.04 9.06 -9.53
CA SER A 202 -21.13 8.16 -8.38
C SER A 202 -22.33 8.52 -7.49
N PRO A 203 -23.22 7.56 -7.14
CA PRO A 203 -24.36 7.81 -6.25
C PRO A 203 -23.95 8.06 -4.79
N ALA A 204 -22.77 7.58 -4.40
CA ALA A 204 -22.22 7.66 -3.04
C ALA A 204 -20.72 8.00 -3.06
N ALA A 205 -20.18 8.38 -1.90
CA ALA A 205 -18.73 8.51 -1.73
C ALA A 205 -18.12 7.14 -1.38
N GLY A 206 -16.94 6.82 -1.91
CA GLY A 206 -16.31 5.53 -1.69
C GLY A 206 -15.15 5.27 -2.63
N TYR A 207 -14.98 4.01 -3.02
CA TYR A 207 -13.97 3.55 -3.97
C TYR A 207 -14.66 3.02 -5.23
N PHE A 208 -14.09 3.32 -6.40
CA PHE A 208 -14.62 2.87 -7.68
C PHE A 208 -13.87 1.64 -8.19
N ILE A 209 -14.60 0.64 -8.69
CA ILE A 209 -14.03 -0.52 -9.39
C ILE A 209 -14.72 -0.63 -10.75
N ASN A 210 -13.92 -0.80 -11.79
CA ASN A 210 -14.37 -0.81 -13.19
C ASN A 210 -14.94 -2.16 -13.66
N SER A 211 -15.06 -3.13 -12.76
CA SER A 211 -15.57 -4.48 -13.03
C SER A 211 -16.39 -4.97 -11.85
N ALA A 212 -17.51 -5.63 -12.12
CA ALA A 212 -18.32 -6.32 -11.13
C ALA A 212 -18.20 -7.84 -11.35
N ASP A 213 -18.19 -8.62 -10.28
CA ASP A 213 -18.11 -10.08 -10.32
C ASP A 213 -19.50 -10.76 -10.29
N GLY A 214 -20.57 -9.97 -10.17
CA GLY A 214 -21.96 -10.43 -10.16
C GLY A 214 -22.47 -10.86 -8.78
N TYR A 215 -21.71 -10.66 -7.71
CA TYR A 215 -22.15 -10.95 -6.35
C TYR A 215 -22.64 -9.73 -5.56
N GLU A 216 -22.64 -8.56 -6.20
CA GLU A 216 -23.01 -7.26 -5.60
C GLU A 216 -24.40 -7.26 -4.95
N GLU A 217 -25.32 -8.11 -5.42
CA GLU A 217 -26.71 -8.20 -4.93
C GLU A 217 -26.96 -9.44 -4.04
N LYS A 218 -25.95 -10.29 -3.79
CA LYS A 218 -26.17 -11.58 -3.07
C LYS A 218 -26.18 -11.46 -1.55
N TRP A 219 -25.63 -10.39 -0.99
CA TRP A 219 -25.46 -10.21 0.46
C TRP A 219 -26.04 -8.88 0.96
N ASP A 220 -26.89 -8.24 0.16
CA ASP A 220 -27.63 -7.02 0.51
C ASP A 220 -28.88 -7.31 1.37
#